data_AF-A0A377LX35-F1
#
_entry.id   AF-A0A377LX35-F1
#
_cell.length_a   1.000
_cell.length_b   1.000
_cell.length_c   1.000
_cell.angle_alpha   90.00
_cell.angle_beta   90.00
_cell.angle_gamma   90.00
#
_symmetry.space_group_name_H-M   'P 1'
#
loop_
_entity.id
_entity.type
_entity.pdbx_description
1 polymer ?
#
loop_
_entity_poly.entity_id
_entity_poly.type
_entity_poly.pdbx_seq_one_letter_code
_entity_poly.pdbx_strand_id
1 'polypeptide(L)'
;MQNAIFLELFESTELSKSDKVIDIFLGTIYDEITTADNGHKLKTDVLLFLNKFPEKPKYIPHPRALDKEFESFKFSSSSIAEEIVFDLIAMDTWLIYMALQVVLQFNLYTVRNVNIYVIDSPWLTSAMKDGISMLANKLPEENHIHI
;
A
#
# COMPACT_ATOMS: atom_id res chain seq x y z
N MET A 1 -14.59 3.93 32.20
CA MET A 1 -14.62 4.08 30.72
C MET A 1 -13.64 5.18 30.37
N GLN A 2 -12.54 4.85 29.70
CA GLN A 2 -11.64 5.86 29.13
C GLN A 2 -12.33 6.40 27.87
N ASN A 3 -12.57 7.71 27.81
CA ASN A 3 -13.07 8.37 26.61
C ASN A 3 -11.96 8.36 25.57
N ALA A 4 -12.06 7.51 24.56
CA ALA A 4 -11.19 7.59 23.39
C ALA A 4 -11.55 8.87 22.62
N ILE A 5 -10.56 9.75 22.42
CA ILE A 5 -10.68 10.91 21.55
C ILE A 5 -10.22 10.47 20.17
N PHE A 6 -11.14 10.45 19.20
CA PHE A 6 -10.79 10.26 17.80
C PHE A 6 -10.17 11.56 17.29
N LEU A 7 -8.90 11.50 16.90
CA LEU A 7 -8.19 12.61 16.27
C LEU A 7 -8.01 12.25 14.81
N GLU A 8 -8.75 12.93 13.95
CA GLU A 8 -8.56 12.80 12.51
C GLU A 8 -7.19 13.40 12.19
N LEU A 9 -6.26 12.56 11.72
CA LEU A 9 -4.91 13.01 11.40
C LEU A 9 -4.88 13.90 10.15
N PHE A 10 -5.96 13.88 9.35
CA PHE A 10 -6.01 14.51 8.03
C PHE A 10 -7.41 15.04 7.73
N GLU A 11 -7.51 16.23 7.14
CA GLU A 11 -8.79 16.83 6.73
C GLU A 11 -9.22 16.28 5.37
N SER A 12 -10.46 15.76 5.25
CA SER A 12 -11.03 15.38 3.96
C SER A 12 -11.47 16.64 3.19
N THR A 13 -10.77 17.00 2.11
CA THR A 13 -11.21 18.06 1.20
C THR A 13 -12.17 17.50 0.15
N GLU A 14 -13.19 18.29 -0.23
CA GLU A 14 -14.05 17.93 -1.36
C GLU A 14 -13.26 18.05 -2.67
N LEU A 15 -13.09 16.94 -3.38
CA LEU A 15 -12.25 16.84 -4.57
C LEU A 15 -13.07 16.42 -5.80
N SER A 16 -12.65 16.90 -6.97
CA SER A 16 -13.36 16.74 -8.24
C SER A 16 -13.00 15.40 -8.90
N LYS A 17 -13.87 14.86 -9.77
CA LYS A 17 -13.59 13.60 -10.48
C LYS A 17 -12.55 13.85 -11.58
N SER A 18 -11.36 13.29 -11.41
CA SER A 18 -10.33 13.23 -12.45
C SER A 18 -10.23 11.86 -13.08
N ASP A 19 -9.86 11.84 -14.37
CA ASP A 19 -9.64 10.62 -15.16
C ASP A 19 -8.24 10.03 -14.97
N LYS A 20 -7.36 10.69 -14.20
CA LYS A 20 -5.99 10.23 -13.98
C LYS A 20 -5.94 9.23 -12.84
N VAL A 21 -5.51 8.00 -13.16
CA VAL A 21 -5.29 6.91 -12.19
C VAL A 21 -3.78 6.68 -12.04
N ILE A 22 -3.30 6.51 -10.81
CA ILE A 22 -1.93 6.09 -10.52
C ILE A 22 -1.96 4.86 -9.61
N ASP A 23 -1.37 3.77 -10.08
CA ASP A 23 -1.10 2.60 -9.28
C ASP A 23 0.15 2.84 -8.40
N ILE A 24 0.03 2.62 -7.10
CA ILE A 24 1.08 2.78 -6.11
C ILE A 24 1.25 1.47 -5.36
N PHE A 25 2.46 0.94 -5.38
CA PHE A 25 2.89 -0.15 -4.52
C PHE A 25 3.67 0.39 -3.33
N LEU A 26 3.23 0.08 -2.11
CA LEU A 26 3.92 0.47 -0.89
C LEU A 26 4.90 -0.62 -0.46
N GLY A 27 6.15 -0.20 -0.27
CA GLY A 27 7.22 -1.04 0.25
C GLY A 27 7.04 -1.39 1.71
N THR A 28 7.72 -2.45 2.08
CA THR A 28 7.76 -2.98 3.44
C THR A 28 9.14 -3.57 3.70
N ILE A 29 9.40 -4.01 4.92
CA ILE A 29 10.65 -4.69 5.25
C ILE A 29 10.41 -6.19 5.11
N TYR A 30 10.59 -6.70 3.89
CA TYR A 30 10.27 -8.07 3.50
C TYR A 30 10.85 -9.15 4.42
N ASP A 31 12.08 -8.97 4.88
CA ASP A 31 12.74 -9.93 5.76
C ASP A 31 12.10 -9.95 7.17
N GLU A 32 11.53 -8.84 7.63
CA GLU A 32 10.83 -8.76 8.93
C GLU A 32 9.42 -9.41 8.88
N ILE A 33 8.84 -9.55 7.69
CA ILE A 33 7.43 -9.96 7.52
C ILE A 33 7.26 -11.38 6.94
N THR A 34 8.34 -12.07 6.61
CA THR A 34 8.30 -13.42 6.02
C THR A 34 8.57 -14.53 7.01
N THR A 35 8.09 -15.72 6.68
CA THR A 35 8.45 -16.98 7.34
C THR A 35 9.87 -17.36 6.90
N ALA A 36 10.77 -17.66 7.83
CA ALA A 36 12.08 -18.31 7.58
C ALA A 36 12.88 -17.79 6.35
N ASP A 37 13.41 -16.56 6.43
CA ASP A 37 14.25 -15.90 5.41
C ASP A 37 13.73 -16.01 3.95
N ASN A 38 12.41 -16.12 3.76
CA ASN A 38 11.79 -16.19 2.44
C ASN A 38 11.58 -14.81 1.78
N GLY A 39 12.20 -13.75 2.32
CA GLY A 39 12.12 -12.39 1.79
C GLY A 39 12.38 -12.32 0.28
N HIS A 40 13.38 -13.05 -0.22
CA HIS A 40 13.70 -13.10 -1.65
C HIS A 40 12.57 -13.70 -2.51
N LYS A 41 11.90 -14.76 -2.04
CA LYS A 41 10.78 -15.38 -2.76
C LYS A 41 9.59 -14.42 -2.83
N LEU A 42 9.24 -13.81 -1.70
CA LEU A 42 8.17 -12.82 -1.64
C LEU A 42 8.46 -11.62 -2.55
N LYS A 43 9.68 -11.09 -2.54
CA LYS A 43 10.10 -10.01 -3.45
C LYS A 43 9.92 -10.39 -4.92
N THR A 44 10.26 -11.64 -5.27
CA THR A 44 10.09 -12.16 -6.64
C THR A 44 8.62 -12.27 -7.02
N ASP A 45 7.77 -12.80 -6.15
CA ASP A 45 6.32 -12.92 -6.41
C ASP A 45 5.67 -11.54 -6.56
N VAL A 46 6.05 -10.58 -5.72
CA VAL A 46 5.62 -9.18 -5.85
C VAL A 46 6.09 -8.58 -7.17
N LEU A 47 7.36 -8.74 -7.55
CA LEU A 47 7.84 -8.24 -8.84
C LEU A 47 7.10 -8.86 -10.03
N LEU A 48 6.81 -10.17 -9.98
CA LEU A 48 6.02 -10.84 -10.99
C LEU A 48 4.61 -10.25 -11.07
N PHE A 49 3.99 -9.98 -9.92
CA PHE A 49 2.68 -9.33 -9.84
C PHE A 49 2.70 -7.91 -10.42
N LEU A 50 3.61 -7.04 -9.98
CA LEU A 50 3.74 -5.67 -10.48
C LEU A 50 4.03 -5.62 -11.98
N ASN A 51 4.70 -6.65 -12.51
CA ASN A 51 4.99 -6.72 -13.93
C ASN A 51 3.80 -7.06 -14.83
N LYS A 52 2.69 -7.54 -14.26
CA LYS A 52 1.44 -7.84 -15.01
C LYS A 52 0.71 -6.57 -15.46
N PHE A 53 0.98 -5.43 -14.82
CA PHE A 53 0.33 -4.18 -15.15
C PHE A 53 0.86 -3.61 -16.48
N PRO A 54 -0.04 -3.11 -17.36
CA PRO A 54 0.36 -2.52 -18.63
C PRO A 54 1.19 -1.24 -18.42
N GLU A 55 0.81 -0.40 -17.45
CA GLU A 55 1.62 0.69 -16.94
C GLU A 55 2.23 0.28 -15.60
N LYS A 56 3.54 0.49 -15.42
CA LYS A 56 4.23 0.02 -14.21
C LYS A 56 3.78 0.85 -12.99
N PRO A 57 3.35 0.20 -11.89
CA PRO A 57 3.01 0.91 -10.66
C PRO A 57 4.19 1.72 -10.13
N LYS A 58 3.90 2.83 -9.46
CA LYS A 58 4.90 3.61 -8.73
C LYS A 58 5.21 2.92 -7.41
N TYR A 59 6.48 2.85 -7.06
CA TYR A 59 6.94 2.22 -5.82
C TYR A 59 7.32 3.28 -4.79
N ILE A 60 6.69 3.25 -3.61
CA ILE A 60 7.11 4.07 -2.48
C ILE A 60 7.80 3.14 -1.47
N PRO A 61 9.14 3.20 -1.33
CA PRO A 61 9.85 2.32 -0.41
C PRO A 61 9.53 2.63 1.04
N HIS A 62 9.55 1.59 1.88
CA HIS A 62 9.58 1.81 3.33
C HIS A 62 10.91 2.50 3.72
N PRO A 63 10.95 3.47 4.64
CA PRO A 63 12.17 4.25 4.95
C PRO A 63 13.38 3.40 5.36
N ARG A 64 13.14 2.23 5.96
CA ARG A 64 14.18 1.27 6.39
C ARG A 64 14.49 0.18 5.37
N ALA A 65 13.78 0.11 4.25
CA ALA A 65 13.94 -0.99 3.29
C ALA A 65 15.16 -0.80 2.37
N LEU A 66 15.77 -1.91 1.95
CA LEU A 66 16.94 -1.96 1.08
C LEU A 66 16.62 -2.65 -0.25
N ASP A 67 15.54 -2.19 -0.87
CA ASP A 67 14.82 -2.86 -1.94
C ASP A 67 15.31 -2.46 -3.34
N LYS A 68 16.58 -2.79 -3.63
CA LYS A 68 17.25 -2.41 -4.89
C LYS A 68 16.53 -2.94 -6.13
N GLU A 69 15.89 -4.10 -6.03
CA GLU A 69 15.16 -4.73 -7.13
C GLU A 69 13.93 -3.93 -7.59
N PHE A 70 13.41 -3.04 -6.76
CA PHE A 70 12.26 -2.17 -7.09
C PHE A 70 12.67 -0.77 -7.54
N GLU A 71 13.96 -0.45 -7.66
CA GLU A 71 14.44 0.90 -7.95
C GLU A 71 13.88 1.45 -9.29
N SER A 72 13.65 0.59 -10.28
CA SER A 72 13.07 0.98 -11.58
C SER A 72 11.60 1.44 -11.49
N PHE A 73 10.89 1.08 -10.41
CA PHE A 73 9.51 1.48 -10.16
C PHE A 73 9.42 2.71 -9.26
N LYS A 74 10.53 3.12 -8.64
CA LYS A 74 10.55 4.05 -7.52
C LYS A 74 9.96 5.41 -7.86
N PHE A 75 9.07 5.87 -6.99
CA PHE A 75 8.54 7.22 -7.02
C PHE A 75 9.59 8.18 -6.47
N SER A 76 9.98 9.17 -7.26
CA SER A 76 10.97 10.16 -6.85
C SER A 76 10.31 11.24 -6.01
N SER A 77 10.51 11.19 -4.69
CA SER A 77 10.10 12.24 -3.76
C SER A 77 11.00 12.25 -2.52
N SER A 78 11.14 13.42 -1.89
CA SER A 78 11.77 13.58 -0.57
C SER A 78 10.79 13.47 0.60
N SER A 79 9.49 13.41 0.31
CA SER A 79 8.40 13.34 1.29
C SER A 79 8.15 11.91 1.75
N ILE A 80 7.49 11.78 2.90
CA ILE A 80 7.01 10.49 3.40
C ILE A 80 5.82 10.00 2.57
N ALA A 81 5.49 8.71 2.70
CA ALA A 81 4.44 8.07 1.90
C ALA A 81 3.10 8.80 2.02
N GLU A 82 2.69 9.15 3.24
CA GLU A 82 1.48 9.93 3.56
C GLU A 82 1.42 11.24 2.77
N GLU A 83 2.46 12.06 2.84
CA GLU A 83 2.53 13.36 2.14
C GLU A 83 2.43 13.18 0.63
N ILE A 84 3.14 12.19 0.06
CA ILE A 84 3.05 11.86 -1.36
C ILE A 84 1.61 11.52 -1.75
N VAL A 85 0.90 10.76 -0.91
CA VAL A 85 -0.52 10.40 -1.13
C VAL A 85 -1.36 11.67 -1.21
N PHE A 86 -1.24 12.55 -0.23
CA PHE A 86 -2.06 13.76 -0.16
C PHE A 86 -1.75 14.75 -1.28
N ASP A 87 -0.49 14.91 -1.66
CA ASP A 87 -0.11 15.73 -2.81
C ASP A 87 -0.75 15.21 -4.11
N LEU A 88 -0.75 13.90 -4.31
CA LEU A 88 -1.38 13.28 -5.48
C LEU A 88 -2.92 13.39 -5.44
N ILE A 89 -3.52 13.22 -4.26
CA ILE A 89 -4.96 13.42 -4.06
C ILE A 89 -5.36 14.87 -4.34
N ALA A 90 -4.58 15.84 -3.85
CA ALA A 90 -4.80 17.28 -4.06
C ALA A 90 -4.66 17.69 -5.54
N MET A 91 -3.95 16.90 -6.34
CA MET A 91 -3.88 17.04 -7.79
C MET A 91 -5.08 16.42 -8.54
N ASP A 92 -6.16 16.08 -7.83
CA ASP A 92 -7.29 15.28 -8.32
C ASP A 92 -6.75 14.04 -9.05
N THR A 93 -6.14 13.08 -8.36
CA THR A 93 -5.71 11.80 -8.96
C THR A 93 -6.35 10.65 -8.21
N TRP A 94 -6.88 9.66 -8.95
CA TRP A 94 -7.33 8.39 -8.38
C TRP A 94 -6.13 7.51 -8.06
N LEU A 95 -6.03 7.04 -6.82
CA LEU A 95 -4.89 6.27 -6.37
C LEU A 95 -5.30 4.84 -6.05
N ILE A 96 -4.60 3.90 -6.67
CA ILE A 96 -4.74 2.47 -6.39
C ILE A 96 -3.56 2.05 -5.53
N TYR A 97 -3.79 1.75 -4.26
CA TYR A 97 -2.76 1.32 -3.31
C TYR A 97 -2.69 -0.19 -3.23
N MET A 98 -1.51 -0.74 -3.42
CA MET A 98 -1.23 -2.16 -3.27
C MET A 98 -0.15 -2.33 -2.21
N ALA A 99 -0.38 -3.16 -1.20
CA ALA A 99 0.65 -3.48 -0.20
C ALA A 99 0.38 -4.80 0.53
N LEU A 100 1.43 -5.36 1.14
CA LEU A 100 1.39 -6.56 2.01
C LEU A 100 0.91 -6.23 3.44
N GLN A 101 -0.06 -5.32 3.55
CA GLN A 101 -0.46 -4.60 4.76
C GLN A 101 0.59 -3.61 5.28
N VAL A 102 0.23 -2.33 5.23
CA VAL A 102 0.99 -1.21 5.80
C VAL A 102 0.02 -0.35 6.60
N VAL A 103 0.45 0.20 7.74
CA VAL A 103 -0.37 1.07 8.61
C VAL A 103 -1.04 2.19 7.82
N LEU A 104 -0.34 2.75 6.84
CA LEU A 104 -0.87 3.76 5.91
C LEU A 104 -2.21 3.33 5.27
N GLN A 105 -2.38 2.06 4.92
CA GLN A 105 -3.62 1.57 4.33
C GLN A 105 -4.81 1.64 5.30
N PHE A 106 -4.59 1.47 6.61
CA PHE A 106 -5.64 1.64 7.62
C PHE A 106 -6.03 3.10 7.83
N ASN A 107 -5.13 4.04 7.54
CA ASN A 107 -5.44 5.47 7.65
C ASN A 107 -6.18 5.98 6.40
N LEU A 108 -5.99 5.34 5.25
CA LEU A 108 -6.47 5.84 3.97
C LEU A 108 -7.71 5.12 3.41
N TYR A 109 -8.16 4.00 3.98
CA TYR A 109 -9.24 3.19 3.38
C TYR A 109 -10.60 3.90 3.27
N THR A 110 -10.82 4.98 4.04
CA THR A 110 -12.03 5.81 3.97
C THR A 110 -11.84 7.07 3.14
N VAL A 111 -10.63 7.33 2.64
CA VAL A 111 -10.32 8.55 1.88
C VAL A 111 -10.89 8.42 0.47
N ARG A 112 -11.61 9.46 0.03
CA ARG A 112 -12.19 9.51 -1.31
C ARG A 112 -11.08 9.51 -2.38
N ASN A 113 -11.34 8.88 -3.52
CA ASN A 113 -10.38 8.68 -4.62
C ASN A 113 -9.19 7.76 -4.30
N VAL A 114 -9.23 7.07 -3.16
CA VAL A 114 -8.27 6.04 -2.80
C VAL A 114 -8.96 4.68 -2.88
N ASN A 115 -8.41 3.76 -3.67
CA ASN A 115 -8.80 2.36 -3.68
C ASN A 115 -7.65 1.51 -3.15
N ILE A 116 -7.91 0.67 -2.15
CA ILE A 116 -6.87 -0.12 -1.48
C ILE A 116 -7.03 -1.59 -1.83
N TYR A 117 -5.97 -2.19 -2.34
CA TYR A 117 -5.77 -3.61 -2.48
C TYR A 117 -4.79 -4.12 -1.44
N VAL A 118 -5.16 -5.21 -0.78
CA VAL A 118 -4.28 -5.93 0.12
C VAL A 118 -3.73 -7.16 -0.58
N ILE A 119 -2.41 -7.31 -0.52
CA ILE A 119 -1.70 -8.45 -1.08
C ILE A 119 -1.44 -9.44 0.06
N ASP A 120 -1.84 -10.69 -0.14
CA ASP A 120 -1.48 -11.82 0.71
C ASP A 120 -0.61 -12.80 -0.06
N SER A 121 0.24 -13.51 0.67
CA SER A 121 1.18 -14.48 0.12
C SER A 121 1.43 -15.60 1.13
N PRO A 122 1.63 -16.85 0.68
CA PRO A 122 1.96 -17.97 1.56
C PRO A 122 3.24 -17.72 2.38
N TRP A 123 4.15 -16.86 1.92
CA TRP A 123 5.41 -16.57 2.58
C TRP A 123 5.30 -15.69 3.82
N LEU A 124 4.15 -15.02 4.03
CA LEU A 124 3.95 -14.09 5.14
C LEU A 124 3.81 -14.81 6.49
N THR A 125 4.28 -14.15 7.55
CA THR A 125 4.05 -14.61 8.93
C THR A 125 2.56 -14.58 9.29
N SER A 126 2.17 -15.36 10.31
CA SER A 126 0.78 -15.35 10.80
C SER A 126 0.32 -13.97 11.25
N ALA A 127 1.19 -13.20 11.92
CA ALA A 127 0.89 -11.86 12.37
C ALA A 127 0.52 -10.91 11.21
N MET A 128 1.21 -11.03 10.08
CA MET A 128 0.88 -10.25 8.89
C MET A 128 -0.43 -10.71 8.25
N LYS A 129 -0.69 -12.02 8.20
CA LYS A 129 -1.96 -12.55 7.70
C LYS A 129 -3.16 -12.10 8.53
N ASP A 130 -2.99 -12.02 9.85
CA ASP A 130 -4.01 -11.47 10.75
C ASP A 130 -4.25 -9.99 10.43
N GLY A 131 -3.17 -9.21 10.27
CA GLY A 131 -3.24 -7.80 9.87
C GLY A 131 -3.92 -7.58 8.51
N ILE A 132 -3.62 -8.42 7.52
CA ILE A 132 -4.27 -8.40 6.21
C ILE A 132 -5.75 -8.72 6.36
N SER A 133 -6.10 -9.77 7.10
CA SER A 133 -7.50 -10.19 7.31
C SER A 133 -8.33 -9.09 7.96
N MET A 134 -7.76 -8.37 8.93
CA MET A 134 -8.43 -7.22 9.57
C MET A 134 -8.76 -6.10 8.58
N LEU A 135 -7.86 -5.81 7.65
CA LEU A 135 -8.07 -4.79 6.62
C LEU A 135 -8.99 -5.28 5.50
N ALA A 136 -8.80 -6.51 5.02
CA ALA A 136 -9.60 -7.15 3.99
C ALA A 136 -11.10 -7.17 4.35
N ASN A 137 -11.43 -7.40 5.62
CA ASN A 137 -12.82 -7.36 6.12
C ASN A 137 -13.49 -5.97 6.03
N LYS A 138 -12.73 -4.90 5.72
CA LYS A 138 -13.24 -3.54 5.51
C LYS A 138 -13.29 -3.15 4.03
N LEU A 139 -12.78 -4.01 3.15
CA LEU A 139 -12.64 -3.74 1.72
C LEU A 139 -13.57 -4.67 0.91
N PRO A 140 -13.87 -4.32 -0.35
CA PRO A 140 -14.50 -5.25 -1.29
C PRO A 140 -13.67 -6.54 -1.46
N GLU A 141 -14.34 -7.66 -1.76
CA GLU A 141 -13.65 -8.96 -1.88
C GLU A 141 -12.64 -8.97 -3.04
N GLU A 142 -12.96 -8.29 -4.13
CA GLU A 142 -12.08 -8.11 -5.29
C GLU A 142 -10.80 -7.34 -4.98
N ASN A 143 -10.75 -6.62 -3.86
CA ASN A 143 -9.58 -5.89 -3.41
C ASN A 143 -8.58 -6.78 -2.65
N HIS A 144 -8.89 -8.05 -2.45
CA HIS A 144 -7.99 -9.02 -1.84
C HIS A 144 -7.25 -9.81 -2.92
N ILE A 145 -5.94 -9.63 -3.00
CA ILE A 145 -5.10 -10.27 -4.01
C ILE A 145 -4.22 -11.31 -3.34
N HIS A 146 -4.27 -12.54 -3.84
CA HIS A 146 -3.35 -13.61 -3.46
C HIS A 146 -2.25 -13.77 -4.51
N ILE A 147 -0.99 -13.71 -4.09
CA ILE A 147 0.20 -13.89 -4.95
C ILE A 147 1.08 -15.05 -4.49
#